data_AF-A0A2V9NE36-F1
#
_entry.id   AF-A0A2V9NE36-F1
#
_cell.length_a   1.000
_cell.length_b   1.000
_cell.length_c   1.000
_cell.angle_alpha   90.00
_cell.angle_beta   90.00
_cell.angle_gamma   90.00
#
_symmetry.space_group_name_H-M   'P 1'
#
loop_
_entity.id
_entity.type
_entity.pdbx_description
1 polymer ?
#
loop_
_entity_poly.entity_id
_entity_poly.type
_entity_poly.pdbx_seq_one_letter_code
_entity_poly.pdbx_strand_id
1 'polypeptide(L)' 'MFVTHNVREAVRLGDRVVLLTFRPGQVKREYKIDLPRPRHLEDVHVAGSARDILNDLREEINKSIEEEYGVEANS' A
#
# COMPACT_ATOMS: atom_id res chain seq x y z
N MET A 1 -9.47 -10.91 -7.91
CA MET A 1 -8.93 -9.62 -7.43
C MET A 1 -9.42 -9.43 -6.01
N PHE A 2 -8.53 -9.09 -5.06
CA PHE A 2 -8.86 -8.87 -3.66
C PHE A 2 -8.41 -7.47 -3.24
N VAL A 3 -9.12 -6.89 -2.28
CA VAL A 3 -8.76 -5.60 -1.66
C VAL A 3 -8.60 -5.87 -0.17
N THR A 4 -7.46 -5.47 0.39
CA THR A 4 -7.15 -5.62 1.81
C THR A 4 -6.46 -4.36 2.29
N HIS A 5 -6.63 -4.05 3.58
CA HIS A 5 -5.87 -3.01 4.26
C HIS A 5 -4.54 -3.55 4.82
N ASN A 6 -4.27 -4.86 4.67
CA ASN A 6 -3.06 -5.51 5.14
C ASN A 6 -2.07 -5.71 3.98
N VAL A 7 -1.03 -4.87 3.95
CA VAL A 7 -0.01 -4.91 2.90
C VAL A 7 0.77 -6.23 2.86
N ARG A 8 1.08 -6.84 4.02
CA ARG A 8 1.78 -8.14 4.05
C ARG A 8 0.94 -9.25 3.46
N GLU A 9 -0.36 -9.24 3.73
CA GLU A 9 -1.30 -10.18 3.12
C GLU A 9 -1.36 -9.98 1.60
N ALA A 10 -1.40 -8.74 1.12
CA ALA A 10 -1.38 -8.43 -0.30
C ALA A 10 -0.13 -8.98 -1.01
N VAL A 11 1.06 -8.80 -0.41
CA VAL A 11 2.33 -9.35 -0.93
C VAL A 11 2.36 -10.88 -0.88
N ARG A 12 1.88 -11.48 0.21
CA ARG A 12 1.85 -12.94 0.35
C ARG A 12 0.94 -13.59 -0.70
N LEU A 13 -0.21 -12.99 -0.98
CA LEU A 13 -1.24 -13.60 -1.83
C LEU A 13 -1.13 -13.19 -3.29
N GLY A 14 -0.76 -11.95 -3.60
CA GLY A 14 -0.77 -11.40 -4.95
C GLY A 14 0.57 -11.53 -5.68
N ASP A 15 0.54 -11.77 -6.98
CA ASP A 15 1.72 -11.61 -7.85
C ASP A 15 1.87 -10.14 -8.31
N ARG A 16 0.80 -9.35 -8.11
CA ARG A 16 0.73 -7.91 -8.35
C ARG A 16 -0.01 -7.26 -7.20
N VAL A 17 0.54 -6.16 -6.67
CA VAL A 17 -0.12 -5.31 -5.67
C VAL A 17 -0.34 -3.93 -6.29
N VAL A 18 -1.57 -3.43 -6.22
CA VAL A 18 -1.93 -2.10 -6.73
C VAL A 18 -2.22 -1.19 -5.55
N LEU A 19 -1.45 -0.11 -5.42
CA LEU A 19 -1.67 0.93 -4.43
C LEU A 19 -2.56 2.01 -5.03
N LEU A 20 -3.60 2.40 -4.30
CA LEU A 20 -4.51 3.48 -4.69
C LEU A 20 -4.17 4.77 -3.94
N THR A 21 -4.39 5.92 -4.58
CA THR A 21 -4.32 7.24 -3.94
C THR A 21 -5.47 7.43 -2.95
N PHE A 22 -5.29 8.37 -2.02
CA PHE A 22 -6.44 8.93 -1.32
C PHE A 22 -7.32 9.72 -2.31
N ARG A 23 -8.60 9.91 -1.94
CA ARG A 23 -9.70 10.35 -2.82
C ARG A 23 -9.28 11.39 -3.89
N PRO A 24 -9.65 11.20 -5.17
CA PRO A 24 -10.35 10.04 -5.72
C PRO A 24 -9.43 8.80 -5.77
N GLY A 25 -9.99 7.61 -5.55
CA GLY A 25 -9.22 6.35 -5.56
C GLY A 25 -8.70 5.99 -6.95
N GLN A 26 -7.53 6.49 -7.31
CA GLN A 26 -6.85 6.22 -8.57
C GLN A 26 -5.63 5.31 -8.33
N VAL A 27 -5.16 4.63 -9.38
CA VAL A 27 -3.95 3.82 -9.27
C VAL A 27 -2.74 4.75 -9.08
N LYS A 28 -2.13 4.72 -7.89
CA LYS A 28 -0.87 5.41 -7.60
C LYS A 28 0.31 4.67 -8.22
N ARG A 29 0.39 3.38 -7.93
CA ARG A 29 1.53 2.52 -8.29
C ARG A 29 1.13 1.06 -8.30
N GLU A 30 1.82 0.30 -9.14
CA GLU A 30 1.74 -1.16 -9.17
C GLU A 30 3.10 -1.76 -8.80
N TYR A 31 3.09 -2.82 -8.00
CA TYR A 31 4.26 -3.58 -7.60
C TYR A 31 4.12 -5.01 -8.11
N LYS A 32 5.13 -5.46 -8.84
CA LYS A 32 5.28 -6.87 -9.21
C LYS A 32 5.94 -7.62 -8.06
N ILE A 33 5.33 -8.70 -7.61
CA ILE A 33 5.85 -9.51 -6.50
C ILE A 33 6.54 -10.76 -7.06
N ASP A 34 7.81 -10.59 -7.41
CA ASP A 34 8.66 -11.66 -7.96
C ASP A 34 9.24 -12.56 -6.85
N LEU A 35 8.35 -13.06 -5.98
CA LEU A 35 8.70 -14.00 -4.90
C LEU A 35 8.15 -15.40 -5.20
N PRO A 36 8.97 -16.46 -5.06
CA PRO A 36 8.53 -17.83 -5.32
C PRO A 36 7.42 -18.25 -4.35
N ARG A 37 6.64 -19.26 -4.76
CA ARG A 37 5.61 -19.88 -3.91
C ARG A 37 6.18 -21.16 -3.27
N PRO A 38 5.74 -21.54 -2.06
CA PRO A 38 4.78 -20.85 -1.18
C PRO A 38 5.40 -19.65 -0.43
N ARG A 39 4.58 -18.63 -0.14
CA ARG A 39 4.99 -17.45 0.65
C ARG A 39 4.36 -17.49 2.04
N HIS A 40 5.17 -17.21 3.05
CA HIS A 40 4.77 -17.12 4.45
C HIS A 40 4.78 -15.64 4.90
N LEU A 41 3.96 -15.27 5.89
CA LEU A 41 3.91 -13.88 6.35
C LEU A 41 5.20 -13.46 7.07
N GLU A 42 5.91 -14.45 7.61
CA GLU A 42 7.14 -14.34 8.37
C GLU A 42 8.39 -14.27 7.45
N ASP A 43 8.23 -14.48 6.14
CA ASP A 43 9.31 -14.41 5.17
C ASP A 43 9.90 -12.98 5.10
N VAL A 44 11.22 -12.89 5.22
CA VAL A 44 11.97 -11.64 5.15
C VAL A 44 11.78 -10.91 3.82
N HIS A 45 11.59 -11.65 2.72
CA HIS A 45 11.33 -11.07 1.41
C HIS A 45 9.93 -10.47 1.32
N VAL A 46 8.93 -11.16 1.89
CA VAL A 46 7.56 -10.63 2.02
C VAL A 46 7.56 -9.37 2.88
N ALA A 47 8.29 -9.40 4.01
CA ALA A 47 8.42 -8.25 4.89
C ALA A 47 9.13 -7.07 4.19
N GLY A 48 10.13 -7.35 3.36
CA GLY A 48 10.82 -6.35 2.53
C GLY A 48 9.87 -5.66 1.55
N SER A 49 9.23 -6.41 0.65
CA SER A 49 8.29 -5.83 -0.31
C SER A 49 7.12 -5.11 0.37
N ALA A 50 6.63 -5.63 1.50
CA ALA A 50 5.59 -4.97 2.27
C ALA A 50 6.06 -3.65 2.89
N ARG A 51 7.33 -3.56 3.31
CA ARG A 51 7.91 -2.31 3.81
C ARG A 51 7.89 -1.23 2.74
N ASP A 52 8.28 -1.57 1.52
CA ASP A 52 8.34 -0.62 0.40
C ASP A 52 6.96 -0.06 0.08
N ILE A 53 5.96 -0.94 -0.03
CA ILE A 53 4.57 -0.54 -0.28
C ILE A 53 4.01 0.28 0.91
N LEU A 54 4.33 -0.08 2.15
CA LEU A 54 3.91 0.68 3.34
C LEU A 54 4.51 2.09 3.38
N ASN A 55 5.74 2.27 2.91
CA ASN A 55 6.35 3.60 2.83
C ASN A 55 5.58 4.48 1.83
N ASP A 56 5.26 3.96 0.65
CA ASP A 56 4.47 4.69 -0.34
C ASP A 56 3.02 4.94 0.12
N LEU A 57 2.43 4.01 0.89
CA LEU A 57 1.11 4.18 1.48
C LEU A 57 1.10 5.27 2.55
N ARG A 58 2.16 5.39 3.36
CA ARG A 58 2.28 6.46 4.38
C ARG A 58 2.25 7.85 3.76
N GLU A 59 2.85 8.02 2.58
CA GLU A 59 2.74 9.29 1.86
C GLU A 59 1.30 9.65 1.52
N GLU A 60 0.47 8.66 1.12
CA GLU A 60 -0.94 8.90 0.82
C GLU A 60 -1.76 9.18 2.07
N ILE A 61 -1.45 8.52 3.18
CA ILE A 61 -2.08 8.81 4.48
C ILE A 61 -1.72 10.23 4.94
N ASN A 62 -0.48 10.66 4.77
CA ASN A 62 -0.07 12.00 5.17
C ASN A 62 -0.77 13.07 4.31
N LYS A 63 -0.84 12.88 2.99
CA LYS A 63 -1.60 13.77 2.10
C LYS A 63 -3.08 13.84 2.48
N SER A 64 -3.69 12.70 2.84
CA SER A 64 -5.11 12.70 3.25
C SER A 64 -5.34 13.50 4.52
N ILE A 65 -4.42 13.40 5.48
CA ILE A 65 -4.47 14.17 6.73
C ILE A 65 -4.30 15.67 6.42
N GLU A 66 -3.36 16.05 5.57
CA GLU A 66 -3.16 17.45 5.17
C GLU A 66 -4.38 18.04 4.45
N GLU A 67 -5.03 17.27 3.57
CA GLU A 67 -6.27 17.70 2.90
C GLU A 67 -7.45 17.81 3.87
N GLU A 68 -7.60 16.89 4.82
CA GLU A 68 -8.73 16.87 5.76
C GLU A 68 -8.61 17.96 6.84
N TYR A 69 -7.40 18.19 7.39
CA TYR A 69 -7.17 19.19 8.45
C TYR A 69 -6.67 20.55 7.94
N GLY A 70 -6.09 20.62 6.74
CA GLY A 70 -5.60 21.86 6.14
C GLY A 70 -6.70 22.76 5.54
N VAL A 71 -7.87 22.18 5.24
CA VAL A 71 -9.05 22.93 4.77
C VAL A 71 -9.73 23.73 5.90
N GLU A 72 -9.63 23.26 7.16
CA GLU A 72 -10.22 23.96 8.31
C GLU A 72 -9.45 25.22 8.73
N ALA A 73 -8.14 25.31 8.45
CA ALA A 73 -7.29 26.42 8.89
C ALA A 73 -7.36 27.68 7.99
N ASN A 74 -8.04 27.60 6.84
CA ASN A 74 -8.16 28.69 5.86
C ASN A 74 -9.61 29.15 5.62
N SER A 75 -10.55 28.81 6.51
CA SER A 75 -11.96 29.24 6.45
C SER A 75 -12.33 30.24 7.53
#